data_AF-A0AAD2PY35-F1
#
_entry.id   AF-A0AAD2PY35-F1
#
_cell.length_a   1.000
_cell.length_b   1.000
_cell.length_c   1.000
_cell.angle_alpha   90.00
_cell.angle_beta   90.00
_cell.angle_gamma   90.00
#
_symmetry.space_group_name_H-M   'P 1'
#
loop_
_entity.id
_entity.type
_entity.pdbx_description
1 polymer ?
#
loop_
_entity_poly.entity_id
_entity_poly.type
_entity_poly.pdbx_seq_one_letter_code
_entity_poly.pdbx_strand_id
1 'polypeptide(L)'
;MIKPIAASGIGESELQLILRVIQEAVSLSEWEEYDDRFANINIEFEYDNDSSSVSLHPAPDAVVGTTGRALILSIGDKLNGEGMDEVIQYVVAQAIDQQLYSEEQILLKQPILVSIQQAEDLLTNDTDLQELLDGLVHDQFFMYEMITPLPISAEAARLPESALTPTIQVELDGDFVTDVWSQEQVWDTSSVLIFDNLVSDDLRKGLLDVTLGTTSSEETWDDVGNGPNPERWVRGGLIDIPDEEEEDEAAPIPSTSWGLSDEAIEDICFHHHDAIQEFECILSQLFPQFIVTRLPEAVFGETVSPLTANAPTFKDEFSIHIDGDPNQTPPSPWTDVYGRYPNRIRGKPRFMSCLLYLNDEWEEEWGAQTRFLDLPTDTLYGVTPKPGRCVVMDQDCSHTVVAPNESAGNRPRYSLVWKLILHPRENLQDMTDLAVGRTWPEPTLFGSAKRQEANAIIE
;
A
#
# COMPACT_ATOMS: atom_id res chain seq x y z
N MET A 1 30.25 20.28 -12.55
CA MET A 1 30.49 19.95 -11.13
C MET A 1 29.18 19.48 -10.53
N ILE A 2 28.97 18.16 -10.47
CA ILE A 2 27.80 17.56 -9.83
C ILE A 2 28.10 17.51 -8.34
N LYS A 3 27.31 18.20 -7.52
CA LYS A 3 27.35 18.05 -6.06
C LYS A 3 26.15 17.20 -5.66
N PRO A 4 26.30 16.17 -4.80
CA PRO A 4 25.16 15.46 -4.27
C PRO A 4 24.32 16.44 -3.44
N ILE A 5 23.02 16.37 -3.64
CA ILE A 5 22.06 17.24 -3.01
C ILE A 5 21.29 16.38 -2.01
N ALA A 6 21.62 16.53 -0.73
CA ALA A 6 20.96 15.94 0.43
C ALA A 6 20.67 14.41 0.36
N ALA A 7 21.60 13.62 0.88
CA ALA A 7 21.35 12.23 1.22
C ALA A 7 21.15 12.09 2.73
N SER A 8 19.91 12.01 3.22
CA SER A 8 19.66 11.68 4.63
C SER A 8 19.70 10.17 4.80
N GLY A 9 20.50 9.67 5.74
CA GLY A 9 20.56 8.23 6.07
C GLY A 9 21.52 7.40 5.20
N ILE A 10 22.36 8.05 4.38
CA ILE A 10 23.38 7.39 3.55
C ILE A 10 24.77 7.70 4.15
N GLY A 11 25.58 6.67 4.36
CA GLY A 11 26.97 6.82 4.82
C GLY A 11 27.89 7.39 3.73
N GLU A 12 29.01 7.99 4.13
CA GLU A 12 29.99 8.58 3.20
C GLU A 12 30.45 7.58 2.12
N SER A 13 30.65 6.31 2.47
CA SER A 13 31.04 5.27 1.51
C SER A 13 29.98 4.98 0.45
N GLU A 14 28.71 4.97 0.84
CA GLU A 14 27.57 4.76 -0.07
C GLU A 14 27.38 5.98 -0.98
N LEU A 15 27.56 7.19 -0.43
CA LEU A 15 27.53 8.43 -1.21
C LEU A 15 28.62 8.46 -2.29
N GLN A 16 29.85 8.06 -1.95
CA GLN A 16 30.95 8.01 -2.90
C GLN A 16 30.72 6.96 -4.00
N LEU A 17 30.09 5.82 -3.66
CA LEU A 17 29.68 4.83 -4.64
C LEU A 17 28.66 5.41 -5.61
N ILE A 18 27.59 6.03 -5.11
CA ILE A 18 26.54 6.65 -5.95
C ILE A 18 27.13 7.66 -6.91
N LEU A 19 28.02 8.54 -6.43
CA LEU A 19 28.70 9.52 -7.27
C LEU A 19 29.56 8.87 -8.35
N ARG A 20 30.28 7.78 -8.04
CA ARG A 20 31.06 7.03 -9.02
C ARG A 20 30.15 6.40 -10.08
N VAL A 21 29.03 5.82 -9.69
CA VAL A 21 28.11 5.19 -10.63
C VAL A 21 27.47 6.22 -11.56
N ILE A 22 27.05 7.37 -11.03
CA ILE A 22 26.56 8.48 -11.87
C ILE A 22 27.63 8.91 -12.87
N GLN A 23 28.91 9.00 -12.45
CA GLN A 23 30.02 9.33 -13.35
C GLN A 23 30.25 8.27 -14.43
N GLU A 24 30.17 6.99 -14.08
CA GLU A 24 30.31 5.89 -15.04
C GLU A 24 29.15 5.87 -16.03
N ALA A 25 27.90 6.02 -15.56
CA ALA A 25 26.70 6.07 -16.38
C ALA A 25 26.74 7.23 -17.40
N VAL A 26 27.22 8.40 -16.97
CA VAL A 26 27.38 9.60 -17.82
C VAL A 26 28.60 9.50 -18.75
N SER A 27 29.62 8.70 -18.41
CA SER A 27 30.88 8.60 -19.17
C SER A 27 30.93 7.43 -20.18
N LEU A 28 29.90 6.58 -20.24
CA LEU A 28 29.78 5.56 -21.28
C LEU A 28 29.82 6.21 -22.67
N SER A 29 30.68 5.70 -23.55
CA SER A 29 30.98 6.28 -24.87
C SER A 29 29.81 6.29 -25.86
N GLU A 30 28.66 5.72 -25.51
CA GLU A 30 27.45 5.69 -26.34
C GLU A 30 26.70 7.04 -26.35
N TRP A 31 27.03 7.96 -25.43
CA TRP A 31 26.40 9.29 -25.36
C TRP A 31 26.94 10.28 -26.41
N GLU A 32 28.14 10.03 -26.97
CA GLU A 32 28.72 10.86 -28.03
C GLU A 32 27.92 10.77 -29.35
N GLU A 33 27.13 9.70 -29.55
CA GLU A 33 26.30 9.55 -30.76
C GLU A 33 24.98 10.37 -30.68
N TYR A 34 24.59 10.83 -29.47
CA TYR A 34 23.29 11.46 -29.25
C TYR A 34 23.31 13.00 -29.10
N ASP A 35 24.39 13.66 -28.67
CA ASP A 35 24.51 15.12 -28.79
C ASP A 35 25.91 15.69 -28.43
N ASP A 36 26.42 16.64 -29.22
CA ASP A 36 27.65 17.42 -28.96
C ASP A 36 27.58 18.24 -27.64
N ARG A 37 26.40 18.39 -27.04
CA ARG A 37 26.17 19.12 -25.78
C ARG A 37 26.75 18.46 -24.53
N PHE A 38 26.97 17.14 -24.53
CA PHE A 38 27.45 16.40 -23.34
C PHE A 38 28.97 16.38 -23.19
N ALA A 39 29.72 16.67 -24.26
CA ALA A 39 31.20 16.66 -24.27
C ALA A 39 31.86 17.72 -23.35
N ASN A 40 31.07 18.64 -22.76
CA ASN A 40 31.57 19.73 -21.91
C ASN A 40 31.28 19.55 -20.41
N ILE A 41 30.73 18.41 -19.98
CA ILE A 41 30.52 18.14 -18.56
C ILE A 41 31.87 17.69 -17.94
N ASN A 42 32.70 18.67 -17.57
CA ASN A 42 33.91 18.41 -16.79
C ASN A 42 33.54 18.22 -15.30
N ILE A 43 33.84 17.03 -14.77
CA ILE A 43 33.72 16.70 -13.36
C ILE A 43 35.14 16.46 -12.83
N GLU A 44 35.74 17.48 -12.23
CA GLU A 44 37.05 17.34 -11.57
C GLU A 44 36.86 17.02 -10.08
N PHE A 45 37.41 15.89 -9.64
CA PHE A 45 37.75 15.62 -8.25
C PHE A 45 39.12 14.92 -8.19
N GLU A 46 39.93 15.24 -7.20
CA GLU A 46 41.18 14.53 -6.93
C GLU A 46 40.87 13.12 -6.39
N TYR A 47 41.24 12.09 -7.16
CA TYR A 47 41.16 10.68 -6.75
C TYR A 47 42.42 9.90 -7.14
N ASP A 48 42.73 8.89 -6.33
CA ASP A 48 43.71 7.83 -6.60
C ASP A 48 42.94 6.57 -7.04
N ASN A 49 43.34 5.97 -8.16
CA ASN A 49 42.56 5.02 -8.99
C ASN A 49 42.75 3.53 -8.63
N ASP A 50 41.73 2.71 -8.90
CA ASP A 50 41.88 1.44 -9.66
C ASP A 50 40.52 0.97 -10.27
N SER A 51 40.58 0.41 -11.48
CA SER A 51 39.49 0.34 -12.48
C SER A 51 38.82 -1.03 -12.69
N SER A 52 37.53 -1.04 -13.06
CA SER A 52 36.89 -2.10 -13.89
C SER A 52 35.78 -1.51 -14.78
N SER A 53 35.50 -2.12 -15.94
CA SER A 53 34.50 -1.66 -16.93
C SER A 53 33.34 -2.66 -17.04
N VAL A 54 32.11 -2.14 -17.20
CA VAL A 54 30.85 -2.91 -17.31
C VAL A 54 30.12 -2.48 -18.58
N SER A 55 29.50 -3.41 -19.31
CA SER A 55 28.69 -3.14 -20.50
C SER A 55 27.21 -3.26 -20.19
N LEU A 56 26.41 -2.25 -20.59
CA LEU A 56 24.96 -2.22 -20.41
C LEU A 56 24.24 -2.57 -21.73
N HIS A 57 23.17 -3.36 -21.66
CA HIS A 57 22.23 -3.56 -22.75
C HIS A 57 20.80 -3.36 -22.22
N PRO A 58 19.99 -2.45 -22.78
CA PRO A 58 18.62 -2.27 -22.34
C PRO A 58 17.74 -3.45 -22.81
N ALA A 59 16.93 -3.99 -21.89
CA ALA A 59 15.85 -4.91 -22.25
C ALA A 59 14.64 -4.08 -22.75
N PRO A 60 13.99 -4.48 -23.86
CA PRO A 60 12.99 -3.64 -24.53
C PRO A 60 11.66 -3.43 -23.79
N ASP A 61 11.44 -4.07 -22.62
CA ASP A 61 10.15 -4.06 -21.91
C ASP A 61 10.25 -3.63 -20.42
N ALA A 62 11.36 -3.02 -20.00
CA ALA A 62 11.57 -2.63 -18.60
C ALA A 62 11.06 -1.20 -18.30
N VAL A 63 10.16 -1.07 -17.33
CA VAL A 63 9.63 0.20 -16.81
C VAL A 63 10.72 0.91 -15.97
N VAL A 64 10.75 2.25 -15.99
CA VAL A 64 11.63 3.04 -15.13
C VAL A 64 11.35 2.73 -13.64
N GLY A 65 12.37 2.43 -12.84
CA GLY A 65 12.24 2.19 -11.39
C GLY A 65 12.13 0.72 -10.93
N THR A 66 12.15 -0.26 -11.83
CA THR A 66 11.89 -1.68 -11.45
C THR A 66 12.92 -2.33 -10.51
N THR A 67 14.03 -1.68 -10.19
CA THR A 67 15.07 -2.21 -9.28
C THR A 67 15.21 -1.48 -7.94
N GLY A 68 14.43 -0.41 -7.70
CA GLY A 68 14.03 -0.05 -6.34
C GLY A 68 14.94 0.85 -5.50
N ARG A 69 16.09 1.34 -6.01
CA ARG A 69 17.11 1.97 -5.13
C ARG A 69 17.50 3.40 -5.48
N ALA A 70 17.32 3.87 -6.71
CA ALA A 70 17.56 5.27 -7.05
C ALA A 70 16.48 5.86 -7.94
N LEU A 71 15.80 6.90 -7.44
CA LEU A 71 14.80 7.65 -8.19
C LEU A 71 15.42 8.96 -8.69
N ILE A 72 15.51 9.11 -10.01
CA ILE A 72 16.00 10.35 -10.63
C ILE A 72 14.85 11.36 -10.68
N LEU A 73 14.83 12.30 -9.73
CA LEU A 73 13.77 13.30 -9.57
C LEU A 73 13.80 14.37 -10.66
N SER A 74 14.99 14.82 -11.07
CA SER A 74 15.13 15.77 -12.17
C SER A 74 16.51 15.73 -12.81
N ILE A 75 16.57 16.10 -14.08
CA ILE A 75 17.80 16.35 -14.82
C ILE A 75 17.62 17.74 -15.45
N GLY A 76 18.50 18.69 -15.10
CA GLY A 76 18.28 20.10 -15.39
C GLY A 76 18.09 20.40 -16.88
N ASP A 77 17.16 21.31 -17.19
CA ASP A 77 16.60 21.65 -18.51
C ASP A 77 17.58 21.78 -19.69
N LYS A 78 18.85 22.11 -19.43
CA LYS A 78 19.88 22.26 -20.49
C LYS A 78 20.52 20.94 -20.93
N LEU A 79 20.37 19.88 -20.13
CA LEU A 79 20.73 18.49 -20.50
C LEU A 79 19.64 17.84 -21.34
N ASN A 80 18.43 18.41 -21.30
CA ASN A 80 17.25 17.90 -21.98
C ASN A 80 17.20 18.44 -23.42
N GLY A 81 17.36 17.56 -24.40
CA GLY A 81 16.75 17.80 -25.71
C GLY A 81 15.26 17.51 -25.62
N GLU A 82 14.42 18.16 -26.43
CA GLU A 82 12.98 17.85 -26.48
C GLU A 82 12.77 16.33 -26.62
N GLY A 83 12.28 15.67 -25.56
CA GLY A 83 11.93 14.24 -25.55
C GLY A 83 13.01 13.24 -25.07
N MET A 84 14.12 13.68 -24.46
CA MET A 84 15.15 12.75 -23.93
C MET A 84 15.10 12.50 -22.41
N ASP A 85 14.27 13.23 -21.67
CA ASP A 85 14.28 13.26 -20.20
C ASP A 85 14.03 11.88 -19.58
N GLU A 86 12.99 11.19 -20.04
CA GLU A 86 12.60 9.87 -19.55
C GLU A 86 13.66 8.80 -19.86
N VAL A 87 14.30 8.88 -21.04
CA VAL A 87 15.34 7.91 -21.45
C VAL A 87 16.61 8.09 -20.63
N ILE A 88 17.02 9.34 -20.38
CA ILE A 88 18.20 9.65 -19.58
C ILE A 88 17.96 9.26 -18.11
N GLN A 89 16.79 9.59 -17.56
CA GLN A 89 16.41 9.17 -16.21
C GLN A 89 16.43 7.65 -16.07
N TYR A 90 15.89 6.92 -17.05
CA TYR A 90 15.90 5.47 -17.09
C TYR A 90 17.30 4.88 -17.10
N VAL A 91 18.17 5.34 -18.01
CA VAL A 91 19.52 4.80 -18.15
C VAL A 91 20.35 5.06 -16.89
N VAL A 92 20.24 6.26 -16.30
CA VAL A 92 20.95 6.60 -15.07
C VAL A 92 20.43 5.78 -13.89
N ALA A 93 19.10 5.64 -13.72
CA ALA A 93 18.51 4.79 -12.69
C ALA A 93 18.98 3.34 -12.83
N GLN A 94 18.91 2.77 -14.04
CA GLN A 94 19.33 1.40 -14.33
C GLN A 94 20.83 1.18 -14.04
N ALA A 95 21.68 2.14 -14.40
CA ALA A 95 23.12 2.05 -14.12
C ALA A 95 23.42 2.09 -12.61
N ILE A 96 22.75 2.98 -11.86
CA ILE A 96 22.83 3.03 -10.40
C ILE A 96 22.41 1.70 -9.79
N ASP A 97 21.26 1.19 -10.22
CA ASP A 97 20.72 -0.06 -9.69
C ASP A 97 21.62 -1.26 -9.98
N GLN A 98 22.13 -1.42 -11.21
CA GLN A 98 23.02 -2.54 -11.54
C GLN A 98 24.30 -2.55 -10.71
N GLN A 99 24.89 -1.38 -10.46
CA GLN A 99 26.11 -1.28 -9.66
C GLN A 99 25.83 -1.56 -8.19
N LEU A 100 24.73 -1.02 -7.63
CA LEU A 100 24.27 -1.33 -6.28
C LEU A 100 23.91 -2.81 -6.11
N TYR A 101 23.49 -3.50 -7.17
CA TYR A 101 23.21 -4.94 -7.16
C TYR A 101 24.48 -5.78 -7.19
N SER A 102 25.53 -5.31 -7.88
CA SER A 102 26.79 -6.04 -8.05
C SER A 102 27.64 -6.09 -6.78
N GLU A 103 27.48 -5.10 -5.91
CA GLU A 103 28.06 -5.11 -4.57
C GLU A 103 27.09 -5.81 -3.60
N GLU A 104 27.25 -7.13 -3.42
CA GLU A 104 26.46 -8.05 -2.56
C GLU A 104 26.25 -7.60 -1.08
N GLN A 105 26.64 -6.38 -0.69
CA GLN A 105 26.73 -5.93 0.70
C GLN A 105 25.93 -4.67 1.04
N ILE A 106 25.34 -3.95 0.07
CA ILE A 106 24.58 -2.73 0.37
C ILE A 106 23.08 -3.01 0.25
N LEU A 107 22.48 -3.43 1.37
CA LEU A 107 21.03 -3.45 1.55
C LEU A 107 20.54 -2.03 1.83
N LEU A 108 20.33 -1.26 0.77
CA LEU A 108 19.65 0.03 0.89
C LEU A 108 18.20 -0.23 1.29
N LYS A 109 17.83 0.20 2.50
CA LYS A 109 16.45 0.12 3.02
C LYS A 109 15.57 1.28 2.54
N GLN A 110 16.19 2.33 2.01
CA GLN A 110 15.53 3.54 1.55
C GLN A 110 16.00 3.88 0.13
N PRO A 111 15.14 4.48 -0.69
CA PRO A 111 15.48 4.93 -2.03
C PRO A 111 16.43 6.13 -1.98
N ILE A 112 17.29 6.24 -2.99
CA ILE A 112 18.18 7.37 -3.22
C ILE A 112 17.47 8.32 -4.17
N LEU A 113 17.10 9.50 -3.68
CA LEU A 113 16.56 10.55 -4.53
C LEU A 113 17.71 11.33 -5.17
N VAL A 114 17.78 11.34 -6.51
CA VAL A 114 18.86 12.02 -7.24
C VAL A 114 18.27 13.14 -8.08
N SER A 115 18.75 14.36 -7.86
CA SER A 115 18.46 15.52 -8.70
C SER A 115 19.77 16.02 -9.31
N ILE A 116 19.85 16.01 -10.65
CA ILE A 116 21.06 16.40 -11.39
C ILE A 116 20.88 17.82 -11.93
N GLN A 117 21.62 18.76 -11.35
CA GLN A 117 21.59 20.18 -11.75
C GLN A 117 22.92 20.64 -12.35
N GLN A 118 22.87 21.67 -13.21
CA GLN A 118 24.08 22.37 -13.64
C GLN A 118 24.68 23.17 -12.48
N ALA A 119 26.00 23.26 -12.46
CA ALA A 119 26.73 23.95 -11.39
C ALA A 119 26.38 25.44 -11.25
N GLU A 120 25.92 26.07 -12.33
CA GLU A 120 25.52 27.49 -12.38
C GLU A 120 24.13 27.73 -11.79
N ASP A 121 23.28 26.70 -11.80
CA ASP A 121 21.89 26.75 -11.33
C ASP A 121 21.72 26.13 -9.93
N LEU A 122 22.83 25.79 -9.27
CA LEU A 122 22.83 25.21 -7.92
C LEU A 122 22.16 26.17 -6.94
N LEU A 123 21.03 25.73 -6.39
CA LEU A 123 20.40 26.38 -5.25
C LEU A 123 21.39 26.35 -4.07
N THR A 124 21.84 27.52 -3.63
CA THR A 124 22.78 27.65 -2.51
C THR A 124 22.10 27.79 -1.16
N ASN A 125 20.77 27.85 -1.14
CA ASN A 125 19.95 28.02 0.05
C ASN A 125 19.19 26.72 0.33
N ASP A 126 19.39 26.16 1.52
CA ASP A 126 18.78 24.89 1.95
C ASP A 126 17.25 24.92 1.90
N THR A 127 16.62 26.09 2.12
CA THR A 127 15.15 26.24 2.06
C THR A 127 14.61 26.10 0.63
N ASP A 128 15.22 26.80 -0.34
CA ASP A 128 14.79 26.74 -1.74
C ASP A 128 15.00 25.33 -2.32
N LEU A 129 16.04 24.64 -1.83
CA LEU A 129 16.32 23.27 -2.19
C LEU A 129 15.28 22.28 -1.64
N GLN A 130 14.91 22.42 -0.36
CA GLN A 130 13.88 21.59 0.23
C GLN A 130 12.54 21.79 -0.49
N GLU A 131 12.15 23.03 -0.79
CA GLU A 131 10.92 23.33 -1.54
C GLU A 131 10.94 22.71 -2.94
N LEU A 132 12.09 22.74 -3.64
CA LEU A 132 12.23 22.07 -4.94
C LEU A 132 12.10 20.55 -4.82
N LEU A 133 12.78 19.94 -3.85
CA LEU A 133 12.71 18.49 -3.63
C LEU A 133 11.30 18.05 -3.25
N ASP A 134 10.64 18.80 -2.36
CA ASP A 134 9.25 18.56 -1.97
C ASP A 134 8.33 18.67 -3.19
N GLY A 135 8.54 19.65 -4.07
CA GLY A 135 7.80 19.80 -5.33
C GLY A 135 8.03 18.63 -6.30
N LEU A 136 9.28 18.21 -6.51
CA LEU A 136 9.60 17.09 -7.40
C LEU A 136 9.03 15.76 -6.87
N VAL A 137 9.15 15.50 -5.58
CA VAL A 137 8.57 14.32 -4.93
C VAL A 137 7.04 14.36 -5.03
N HIS A 138 6.43 15.55 -4.84
CA HIS A 138 5.01 15.74 -5.03
C HIS A 138 4.55 15.42 -6.45
N ASP A 139 5.25 15.91 -7.47
CA ASP A 139 4.94 15.63 -8.87
C ASP A 139 5.04 14.13 -9.19
N GLN A 140 6.03 13.43 -8.63
CA GLN A 140 6.17 11.97 -8.78
C GLN A 140 5.01 11.21 -8.13
N PHE A 141 4.49 11.68 -6.98
CA PHE A 141 3.30 11.08 -6.34
C PHE A 141 2.07 11.09 -7.25
N PHE A 142 1.87 12.18 -8.00
CA PHE A 142 0.77 12.26 -8.95
C PHE A 142 1.06 11.49 -10.24
N MET A 143 2.31 11.52 -10.72
CA MET A 143 2.70 10.88 -11.96
C MET A 143 2.49 9.36 -11.93
N TYR A 144 2.78 8.71 -10.79
CA TYR A 144 2.57 7.27 -10.61
C TYR A 144 1.24 6.93 -9.94
N GLU A 145 0.31 7.89 -9.86
CA GLU A 145 -1.00 7.73 -9.21
C GLU A 145 -0.92 7.16 -7.77
N MET A 146 0.23 7.37 -7.09
CA MET A 146 0.48 6.90 -5.73
C MET A 146 -0.47 7.54 -4.72
N ILE A 147 -0.97 8.73 -5.04
CA ILE A 147 -1.96 9.44 -4.25
C ILE A 147 -3.12 9.85 -5.14
N THR A 148 -4.15 9.01 -5.19
CA THR A 148 -5.46 9.36 -5.74
C THR A 148 -6.47 9.45 -4.58
N PRO A 149 -6.72 10.66 -4.04
CA PRO A 149 -7.61 10.83 -2.90
C PRO A 149 -9.01 10.29 -3.19
N LEU A 150 -9.57 9.58 -2.22
CA LEU A 150 -10.98 9.23 -2.22
C LEU A 150 -11.82 10.52 -2.32
N PRO A 151 -12.99 10.46 -2.97
CA PRO A 151 -13.87 11.61 -3.13
C PRO A 151 -14.23 12.22 -1.77
N ILE A 152 -14.28 13.54 -1.74
CA ILE A 152 -14.80 14.32 -0.61
C ILE A 152 -16.01 15.07 -1.14
N SER A 153 -17.22 14.58 -0.84
CA SER A 153 -18.43 15.31 -1.17
C SER A 153 -18.77 16.32 -0.08
N ALA A 154 -18.81 17.60 -0.44
CA ALA A 154 -19.35 18.65 0.42
C ALA A 154 -20.87 18.49 0.66
N GLU A 155 -21.54 17.75 -0.23
CA GLU A 155 -22.97 17.46 -0.19
C GLU A 155 -23.29 16.13 0.53
N ALA A 156 -22.31 15.24 0.71
CA ALA A 156 -22.50 14.05 1.53
C ALA A 156 -22.93 14.49 2.92
N ALA A 157 -24.07 13.96 3.37
CA ALA A 157 -24.58 14.26 4.69
C ALA A 157 -23.47 13.95 5.71
N ARG A 158 -23.07 14.97 6.48
CA ARG A 158 -22.14 14.75 7.59
C ARG A 158 -22.76 13.70 8.48
N LEU A 159 -22.08 12.56 8.59
CA LEU A 159 -22.50 11.51 9.50
C LEU A 159 -22.54 12.08 10.92
N PRO A 160 -23.51 11.65 11.75
CA PRO A 160 -23.48 12.01 13.16
C PRO A 160 -22.20 11.45 13.79
N GLU A 161 -21.64 12.15 14.78
CA GLU A 161 -20.41 11.73 15.46
C GLU A 161 -20.51 10.29 15.98
N SER A 162 -21.70 9.88 16.44
CA SER A 162 -21.97 8.51 16.89
C SER A 162 -21.78 7.43 15.84
N ALA A 163 -21.91 7.75 14.55
CA ALA A 163 -21.64 6.81 13.45
C ALA A 163 -20.13 6.71 13.13
N LEU A 164 -19.36 7.76 13.46
CA LEU A 164 -17.91 7.83 13.28
C LEU A 164 -17.13 7.38 14.53
N THR A 165 -17.84 6.85 15.54
CA THR A 165 -17.25 6.26 16.73
C THR A 165 -17.36 4.73 16.63
N PRO A 166 -16.25 3.98 16.73
CA PRO A 166 -16.31 2.53 16.70
C PRO A 166 -17.10 2.02 17.91
N THR A 167 -17.91 0.99 17.69
CA THR A 167 -18.57 0.26 18.78
C THR A 167 -17.54 -0.46 19.65
N ILE A 168 -16.48 -0.98 19.02
CA ILE A 168 -15.39 -1.73 19.65
C ILE A 168 -14.07 -1.30 19.01
N GLN A 169 -13.07 -1.06 19.85
CA GLN A 169 -11.67 -0.90 19.45
C GLN A 169 -10.84 -1.98 20.16
N VAL A 170 -9.97 -2.64 19.40
CA VAL A 170 -9.06 -3.67 19.91
C VAL A 170 -7.66 -3.36 19.41
N GLU A 171 -6.67 -3.50 20.29
CA GLU A 171 -5.26 -3.51 19.92
C GLU A 171 -4.70 -4.91 20.18
N LEU A 172 -4.02 -5.49 19.20
CA LEU A 172 -3.48 -6.84 19.22
C LEU A 172 -2.22 -6.94 18.36
N ASP A 173 -1.58 -8.11 18.35
CA ASP A 173 -0.39 -8.41 17.55
C ASP A 173 0.74 -7.39 17.76
N GLY A 174 1.01 -7.11 19.04
CA GLY A 174 2.05 -6.16 19.44
C GLY A 174 3.44 -6.78 19.49
N ASP A 175 4.41 -6.01 18.98
CA ASP A 175 5.85 -6.31 19.02
C ASP A 175 6.69 -5.02 19.05
N PHE A 176 8.00 -5.14 19.29
CA PHE A 176 8.94 -4.04 19.17
C PHE A 176 9.40 -3.87 17.71
N VAL A 177 9.15 -2.69 17.15
CA VAL A 177 9.65 -2.29 15.83
C VAL A 177 10.77 -1.26 15.98
N THR A 178 11.68 -1.22 15.01
CA THR A 178 12.74 -0.20 14.97
C THR A 178 12.31 0.94 14.08
N ASP A 179 12.24 2.15 14.62
CA ASP A 179 11.97 3.36 13.86
C ASP A 179 13.11 3.61 12.86
N VAL A 180 12.77 3.75 11.58
CA VAL A 180 13.75 3.89 10.50
C VAL A 180 14.57 5.18 10.59
N TRP A 181 14.04 6.22 11.24
CA TRP A 181 14.68 7.53 11.37
C TRP A 181 15.50 7.64 12.65
N SER A 182 14.92 7.31 13.80
CA SER A 182 15.58 7.45 15.10
C SER A 182 16.44 6.25 15.47
N GLN A 183 16.24 5.09 14.82
CA GLN A 183 16.82 3.79 15.20
C GLN A 183 16.42 3.34 16.62
N GLU A 184 15.41 3.97 17.22
CA GLU A 184 14.87 3.58 18.52
C GLU A 184 13.90 2.41 18.36
N GLN A 185 13.86 1.53 19.37
CA GLN A 185 12.83 0.51 19.45
C GLN A 185 11.58 1.12 20.08
N VAL A 186 10.45 0.97 19.39
CA VAL A 186 9.14 1.41 19.85
C VAL A 186 8.21 0.20 19.90
N TRP A 187 7.36 0.15 20.92
CA TRP A 187 6.32 -0.86 21.01
C TRP A 187 5.18 -0.46 20.08
N ASP A 188 4.78 -1.38 19.22
CA ASP A 188 3.76 -1.16 18.21
C ASP A 188 2.66 -2.23 18.32
N THR A 189 1.43 -1.90 17.91
CA THR A 189 0.28 -2.81 17.92
C THR A 189 -0.60 -2.57 16.70
N SER A 190 -1.22 -3.62 16.19
CA SER A 190 -2.25 -3.53 15.17
C SER A 190 -3.60 -3.17 15.79
N SER A 191 -4.31 -2.27 15.13
CA SER A 191 -5.63 -1.78 15.52
C SER A 191 -6.73 -2.49 14.73
N VAL A 192 -7.80 -2.92 15.42
CA VAL A 192 -9.04 -3.42 14.82
C VAL A 192 -10.21 -2.61 15.36
N LEU A 193 -10.86 -1.87 14.47
CA LEU A 193 -11.98 -0.96 14.75
C LEU A 193 -13.27 -1.55 14.16
N ILE A 194 -14.31 -1.68 14.98
CA ILE A 194 -15.59 -2.26 14.56
C ILE A 194 -16.67 -1.18 14.66
N PHE A 195 -17.33 -0.89 13.53
CA PHE A 195 -18.42 0.07 13.45
C PHE A 195 -19.72 -0.66 13.08
N ASP A 196 -20.74 -0.52 13.92
CA ASP A 196 -22.07 -1.07 13.64
C ASP A 196 -23.04 -0.04 13.03
N ASN A 197 -22.67 1.24 13.01
CA ASN A 197 -23.55 2.35 12.60
C ASN A 197 -22.93 3.25 11.53
N LEU A 198 -21.80 2.84 10.93
CA LEU A 198 -21.11 3.64 9.91
C LEU A 198 -21.87 3.63 8.57
N VAL A 199 -22.53 2.51 8.27
CA VAL A 199 -23.24 2.26 7.01
C VAL A 199 -24.74 2.17 7.26
N SER A 200 -25.53 2.91 6.50
CA SER A 200 -26.99 2.83 6.54
C SER A 200 -27.49 1.57 5.82
N ASP A 201 -28.72 1.12 6.11
CA ASP A 201 -29.31 -0.02 5.41
C ASP A 201 -29.43 0.21 3.89
N ASP A 202 -29.75 1.44 3.47
CA ASP A 202 -29.86 1.82 2.05
C ASP A 202 -28.49 1.76 1.36
N LEU A 203 -27.44 2.30 2.00
CA LEU A 203 -26.08 2.24 1.46
C LEU A 203 -25.56 0.81 1.41
N ARG A 204 -25.75 0.02 2.47
CA ARG A 204 -25.40 -1.41 2.51
C ARG A 204 -26.06 -2.16 1.36
N LYS A 205 -27.35 -1.92 1.13
CA LYS A 205 -28.09 -2.56 0.04
C LYS A 205 -27.55 -2.14 -1.32
N GLY A 206 -27.27 -0.86 -1.53
CA GLY A 206 -26.66 -0.37 -2.77
C GLY A 206 -25.29 -1.02 -3.03
N LEU A 207 -24.47 -1.17 -1.98
CA LEU A 207 -23.19 -1.87 -2.08
C LEU A 207 -23.37 -3.36 -2.40
N LEU A 208 -24.34 -4.03 -1.77
CA LEU A 208 -24.67 -5.42 -2.09
C LEU A 208 -25.14 -5.57 -3.54
N ASP A 209 -26.01 -4.68 -4.03
CA ASP A 209 -26.51 -4.70 -5.42
C ASP A 209 -25.35 -4.54 -6.42
N VAL A 210 -24.40 -3.64 -6.15
CA VAL A 210 -23.17 -3.48 -6.94
C VAL A 210 -22.31 -4.73 -6.89
N THR A 211 -22.11 -5.32 -5.70
CA THR A 211 -21.32 -6.55 -5.53
C THR A 211 -21.96 -7.76 -6.24
N LEU A 212 -23.29 -7.86 -6.25
CA LEU A 212 -24.02 -8.93 -6.95
C LEU A 212 -24.19 -8.68 -8.45
N GLY A 213 -23.96 -7.45 -8.93
CA GLY A 213 -24.19 -7.07 -10.32
C GLY A 213 -25.67 -6.95 -10.67
N THR A 214 -26.54 -6.77 -9.68
CA THR A 214 -27.99 -6.70 -9.88
C THR A 214 -28.36 -5.37 -10.52
N THR A 215 -28.64 -5.37 -11.82
CA THR A 215 -29.36 -4.24 -12.44
C THR A 215 -30.86 -4.42 -12.20
N SER A 216 -31.58 -3.30 -12.02
CA SER A 216 -32.98 -3.21 -11.57
C SER A 216 -34.08 -3.99 -12.33
N SER A 217 -33.75 -4.93 -13.22
CA SER A 217 -34.72 -5.56 -14.14
C SER A 217 -34.61 -7.07 -14.42
N GLU A 218 -33.74 -7.85 -13.76
CA GLU A 218 -33.60 -9.29 -14.07
C GLU A 218 -34.02 -10.23 -12.91
N GLU A 219 -34.31 -11.48 -13.29
CA GLU A 219 -34.63 -12.59 -12.37
C GLU A 219 -33.55 -12.68 -11.29
N THR A 220 -33.92 -12.48 -10.03
CA THR A 220 -32.99 -12.53 -8.90
C THR A 220 -32.45 -13.94 -8.75
N TRP A 221 -31.14 -14.12 -8.97
CA TRP A 221 -30.44 -15.36 -8.67
C TRP A 221 -30.70 -15.78 -7.20
N ASP A 222 -31.12 -17.02 -6.98
CA ASP A 222 -31.34 -17.57 -5.64
C ASP A 222 -30.01 -18.03 -5.04
N ASP A 223 -29.31 -17.10 -4.40
CA ASP A 223 -28.04 -17.30 -3.72
C ASP A 223 -28.18 -18.18 -2.46
N VAL A 224 -29.33 -18.11 -1.79
CA VAL A 224 -29.65 -18.97 -0.64
C VAL A 224 -29.71 -20.44 -1.04
N GLY A 225 -30.33 -20.74 -2.20
CA GLY A 225 -30.47 -22.08 -2.72
C GLY A 225 -29.22 -22.59 -3.46
N ASN A 226 -28.57 -21.73 -4.24
CA ASN A 226 -27.54 -22.15 -5.20
C ASN A 226 -26.11 -21.69 -4.85
N GLY A 227 -25.94 -20.84 -3.84
CA GLY A 227 -24.66 -20.18 -3.55
C GLY A 227 -24.41 -18.99 -4.47
N PRO A 228 -23.18 -18.42 -4.49
CA PRO A 228 -22.85 -17.26 -5.33
C PRO A 228 -23.14 -17.47 -6.82
N ASN A 229 -23.57 -16.42 -7.51
CA ASN A 229 -23.84 -16.48 -8.96
C ASN A 229 -22.52 -16.72 -9.73
N PRO A 230 -22.36 -17.87 -10.42
CA PRO A 230 -21.12 -18.20 -11.11
C PRO A 230 -20.81 -17.30 -12.32
N GLU A 231 -21.73 -16.46 -12.76
CA GLU A 231 -21.47 -15.45 -13.81
C GLU A 231 -20.64 -14.27 -13.31
N ARG A 232 -20.64 -14.01 -11.99
CA ARG A 232 -19.91 -12.89 -11.37
C ARG A 232 -18.88 -13.35 -10.33
N TRP A 233 -19.07 -14.55 -9.77
CA TRP A 233 -18.21 -15.13 -8.75
C TRP A 233 -17.50 -16.35 -9.29
N VAL A 234 -16.21 -16.47 -9.02
CA VAL A 234 -15.38 -17.60 -9.45
C VAL A 234 -14.64 -18.21 -8.26
N ARG A 235 -14.51 -19.55 -8.27
CA ARG A 235 -13.73 -20.27 -7.25
C ARG A 235 -12.25 -19.96 -7.46
N GLY A 236 -11.58 -19.53 -6.39
CA GLY A 236 -10.19 -19.10 -6.45
C GLY A 236 -9.97 -17.73 -7.10
N GLY A 237 -11.01 -16.93 -7.34
CA GLY A 237 -10.87 -15.55 -7.84
C GLY A 237 -10.42 -14.55 -6.79
N LEU A 238 -10.25 -14.98 -5.54
CA LEU A 238 -9.72 -14.12 -4.48
C LEU A 238 -8.19 -14.17 -4.53
N ILE A 239 -7.59 -13.18 -5.20
CA ILE A 239 -6.14 -12.97 -5.26
C ILE A 239 -5.82 -11.80 -4.32
N ASP A 240 -5.42 -12.12 -3.08
CA ASP A 240 -5.17 -11.09 -2.06
C ASP A 240 -3.69 -10.67 -1.96
N ILE A 241 -2.76 -11.55 -2.36
CA ILE A 241 -1.30 -11.33 -2.36
C ILE A 241 -0.77 -11.91 -3.69
N PRO A 242 0.22 -11.27 -4.36
CA PRO A 242 0.88 -11.88 -5.50
C PRO A 242 1.49 -13.21 -5.06
N ASP A 243 1.10 -14.32 -5.69
CA ASP A 243 1.76 -15.60 -5.43
C ASP A 243 3.26 -15.42 -5.73
N GLU A 244 4.13 -15.74 -4.77
CA GLU A 244 5.51 -16.04 -5.13
C GLU A 244 5.42 -17.20 -6.11
N GLU A 245 5.96 -17.03 -7.32
CA GLU A 245 6.06 -18.10 -8.31
C GLU A 245 6.88 -19.25 -7.69
N GLU A 246 6.24 -20.15 -6.94
CA GLU A 246 6.84 -21.41 -6.58
C GLU A 246 7.03 -22.17 -7.89
N GLU A 247 8.27 -22.24 -8.37
CA GLU A 247 8.73 -23.06 -9.51
C GLU A 247 8.45 -24.58 -9.32
N ASP A 248 7.71 -24.99 -8.30
CA ASP A 248 7.39 -26.38 -8.03
C ASP A 248 6.10 -26.80 -8.76
N GLU A 249 6.24 -27.81 -9.64
CA GLU A 249 5.21 -28.46 -10.47
C GLU A 249 4.02 -29.11 -9.69
N ALA A 250 3.79 -28.75 -8.42
CA ALA A 250 2.60 -29.12 -7.70
C ALA A 250 1.47 -28.15 -8.07
N ALA A 251 0.48 -28.63 -8.81
CA ALA A 251 -0.69 -27.83 -9.16
C ALA A 251 -1.23 -27.09 -7.93
N PRO A 252 -1.39 -25.75 -7.99
CA PRO A 252 -1.88 -24.98 -6.85
C PRO A 252 -3.19 -25.60 -6.38
N ILE A 253 -3.28 -25.90 -5.08
CA ILE A 253 -4.53 -26.37 -4.50
C ILE A 253 -5.53 -25.23 -4.76
N PRO A 254 -6.55 -25.41 -5.61
CA PRO A 254 -7.42 -24.31 -5.98
C PRO A 254 -8.03 -23.79 -4.70
N SER A 255 -7.80 -22.49 -4.42
CA SER A 255 -8.49 -21.83 -3.32
C SER A 255 -9.97 -22.17 -3.45
N THR A 256 -10.50 -22.79 -2.40
CA THR A 256 -11.89 -23.25 -2.42
C THR A 256 -12.84 -22.08 -2.27
N SER A 257 -12.38 -20.86 -1.98
CA SER A 257 -13.27 -19.72 -1.72
C SER A 257 -13.81 -19.09 -3.01
N TRP A 258 -14.90 -18.34 -2.88
CA TRP A 258 -15.44 -17.51 -3.96
C TRP A 258 -14.88 -16.09 -3.89
N GLY A 259 -14.26 -15.65 -4.98
CA GLY A 259 -13.95 -14.25 -5.25
C GLY A 259 -14.78 -13.73 -6.42
N LEU A 260 -14.78 -12.43 -6.64
CA LEU A 260 -15.33 -11.84 -7.86
C LEU A 260 -14.47 -12.22 -9.08
N SER A 261 -15.05 -12.24 -10.27
CA SER A 261 -14.28 -12.32 -11.51
C SER A 261 -13.53 -11.01 -11.77
N ASP A 262 -12.51 -11.06 -12.62
CA ASP A 262 -11.71 -9.88 -13.00
C ASP A 262 -12.60 -8.79 -13.61
N GLU A 263 -13.59 -9.16 -14.45
CA GLU A 263 -14.52 -8.19 -15.03
C GLU A 263 -15.42 -7.52 -13.97
N ALA A 264 -15.78 -8.26 -12.92
CA ALA A 264 -16.58 -7.73 -11.82
C ALA A 264 -15.75 -6.82 -10.91
N ILE A 265 -14.47 -7.14 -10.70
CA ILE A 265 -13.52 -6.25 -10.01
C ILE A 265 -13.30 -4.98 -10.82
N GLU A 266 -13.07 -5.09 -12.14
CA GLU A 266 -12.90 -3.96 -13.04
C GLU A 266 -14.14 -3.05 -13.04
N ASP A 267 -15.34 -3.65 -13.08
CA ASP A 267 -16.62 -2.95 -12.95
C ASP A 267 -16.69 -2.12 -11.66
N ILE A 268 -16.43 -2.72 -10.50
CA ILE A 268 -16.54 -2.03 -9.20
C ILE A 268 -15.44 -0.98 -9.02
N CYS A 269 -14.23 -1.25 -9.50
CA CYS A 269 -13.09 -0.35 -9.33
C CYS A 269 -13.14 0.87 -10.25
N PHE A 270 -13.51 0.68 -11.52
CA PHE A 270 -13.29 1.71 -12.55
C PHE A 270 -14.58 2.28 -13.14
N HIS A 271 -15.74 1.67 -12.90
CA HIS A 271 -17.03 2.24 -13.28
C HIS A 271 -17.68 3.03 -12.15
N HIS A 272 -18.57 3.94 -12.53
CA HIS A 272 -19.26 4.79 -11.57
C HIS A 272 -20.41 4.04 -10.90
N HIS A 273 -20.32 3.95 -9.57
CA HIS A 273 -21.36 3.41 -8.71
C HIS A 273 -21.62 4.37 -7.55
N ASP A 274 -22.86 4.89 -7.44
CA ASP A 274 -23.23 5.86 -6.40
C ASP A 274 -22.92 5.35 -4.98
N ALA A 275 -23.20 4.08 -4.70
CA ALA A 275 -22.97 3.46 -3.40
C ALA A 275 -21.47 3.37 -3.04
N ILE A 276 -20.61 3.05 -4.03
CA ILE A 276 -19.15 3.02 -3.82
C ILE A 276 -18.66 4.44 -3.52
N GLN A 277 -19.08 5.43 -4.32
CA GLN A 277 -18.69 6.82 -4.12
C GLN A 277 -19.16 7.39 -2.77
N GLU A 278 -20.39 7.06 -2.35
CA GLU A 278 -20.94 7.44 -1.06
C GLU A 278 -20.10 6.85 0.09
N PHE A 279 -19.79 5.55 0.03
CA PHE A 279 -18.99 4.91 1.06
C PHE A 279 -17.56 5.45 1.12
N GLU A 280 -16.94 5.75 -0.02
CA GLU A 280 -15.62 6.36 -0.05
C GLU A 280 -15.61 7.79 0.50
N CYS A 281 -16.69 8.55 0.31
CA CYS A 281 -16.87 9.82 0.99
C CYS A 281 -16.97 9.65 2.52
N ILE A 282 -17.55 8.55 2.99
CA ILE A 282 -17.61 8.21 4.42
C ILE A 282 -16.21 7.86 4.96
N LEU A 283 -15.42 7.06 4.23
CA LEU A 283 -14.05 6.73 4.61
C LEU A 283 -13.16 7.98 4.71
N SER A 284 -13.25 8.90 3.76
CA SER A 284 -12.58 10.21 3.81
C SER A 284 -12.98 11.04 5.04
N GLN A 285 -14.26 10.97 5.46
CA GLN A 285 -14.76 11.65 6.65
C GLN A 285 -14.37 10.94 7.95
N LEU A 286 -14.17 9.63 7.91
CA LEU A 286 -13.72 8.85 9.07
C LEU A 286 -12.29 9.22 9.44
N PHE A 287 -11.45 9.53 8.46
CA PHE A 287 -10.02 9.84 8.64
C PHE A 287 -9.63 11.22 8.09
N PRO A 288 -10.24 12.31 8.58
CA PRO A 288 -10.07 13.65 7.98
C PRO A 288 -8.66 14.22 8.14
N GLN A 289 -7.90 13.73 9.12
CA GLN A 289 -6.50 14.11 9.37
C GLN A 289 -5.53 13.48 8.36
N PHE A 290 -5.99 12.52 7.55
CA PHE A 290 -5.20 11.85 6.53
C PHE A 290 -5.73 12.18 5.14
N ILE A 291 -4.91 11.94 4.12
CA ILE A 291 -5.40 11.78 2.75
C ILE A 291 -5.66 10.28 2.59
N VAL A 292 -6.93 9.90 2.46
CA VAL A 292 -7.33 8.51 2.28
C VAL A 292 -7.31 8.20 0.79
N THR A 293 -6.63 7.14 0.39
CA THR A 293 -6.63 6.64 -0.98
C THR A 293 -6.98 5.15 -0.96
N ARG A 294 -7.42 4.64 -2.11
CA ARG A 294 -7.31 3.20 -2.39
C ARG A 294 -5.83 2.80 -2.43
N LEU A 295 -5.54 1.52 -2.26
CA LEU A 295 -4.22 0.94 -2.51
C LEU A 295 -3.86 1.11 -3.99
N PRO A 296 -2.81 1.88 -4.34
CA PRO A 296 -2.47 2.10 -5.73
C PRO A 296 -1.77 0.87 -6.32
N GLU A 297 -1.94 0.67 -7.62
CA GLU A 297 -1.23 -0.37 -8.38
C GLU A 297 0.29 -0.29 -8.19
N ALA A 298 0.82 0.93 -8.02
CA ALA A 298 2.22 1.21 -7.74
C ALA A 298 2.80 0.49 -6.51
N VAL A 299 1.97 -0.11 -5.63
CA VAL A 299 2.45 -0.88 -4.47
C VAL A 299 2.81 -2.32 -4.84
N PHE A 300 1.85 -3.08 -5.40
CA PHE A 300 1.96 -4.53 -5.63
C PHE A 300 1.79 -4.96 -7.10
N GLY A 301 1.55 -4.03 -8.02
CA GLY A 301 1.29 -4.30 -9.44
C GLY A 301 -0.18 -4.47 -9.79
N GLU A 302 -0.46 -4.64 -11.09
CA GLU A 302 -1.81 -4.71 -11.70
C GLU A 302 -2.68 -5.87 -11.19
N THR A 303 -2.06 -6.91 -10.62
CA THR A 303 -2.76 -8.11 -10.17
C THR A 303 -3.45 -7.93 -8.82
N VAL A 304 -3.08 -6.91 -8.04
CA VAL A 304 -3.68 -6.63 -6.73
C VAL A 304 -4.69 -5.51 -6.86
N SER A 305 -5.97 -5.87 -6.79
CA SER A 305 -7.05 -4.90 -6.88
C SER A 305 -7.21 -4.09 -5.57
N PRO A 306 -7.60 -2.80 -5.67
CA PRO A 306 -7.84 -1.96 -4.50
C PRO A 306 -9.12 -2.32 -3.74
N LEU A 307 -10.03 -3.06 -4.38
CA LEU A 307 -11.22 -3.62 -3.75
C LEU A 307 -11.30 -5.10 -4.05
N THR A 308 -11.57 -5.91 -3.03
CA THR A 308 -11.83 -7.35 -3.19
C THR A 308 -13.16 -7.70 -2.55
N ALA A 309 -13.80 -8.77 -3.01
CA ALA A 309 -14.99 -9.28 -2.33
C ALA A 309 -14.90 -10.80 -2.17
N ASN A 310 -15.47 -11.28 -1.07
CA ASN A 310 -15.47 -12.69 -0.70
C ASN A 310 -16.91 -13.12 -0.38
N ALA A 311 -17.24 -14.34 -0.81
CA ALA A 311 -18.54 -14.97 -0.60
C ALA A 311 -18.36 -16.40 -0.04
N PRO A 312 -17.80 -16.56 1.18
CA PRO A 312 -17.54 -17.87 1.74
C PRO A 312 -18.86 -18.60 1.99
N THR A 313 -18.84 -19.89 1.70
CA THR A 313 -19.93 -20.86 1.87
C THR A 313 -19.50 -22.00 2.78
N PHE A 314 -20.44 -22.80 3.25
CA PHE A 314 -20.12 -23.96 4.08
C PHE A 314 -19.11 -24.88 3.39
N LYS A 315 -18.07 -25.29 4.14
CA LYS A 315 -16.92 -26.11 3.72
C LYS A 315 -15.80 -25.39 2.96
N ASP A 316 -15.89 -24.09 2.75
CA ASP A 316 -14.74 -23.35 2.23
C ASP A 316 -13.61 -23.34 3.28
N GLU A 317 -12.37 -23.25 2.81
CA GLU A 317 -11.18 -23.22 3.65
C GLU A 317 -10.38 -21.96 3.37
N PHE A 318 -9.84 -21.36 4.43
CA PHE A 318 -9.06 -20.13 4.38
C PHE A 318 -7.80 -20.29 5.23
N SER A 319 -6.68 -19.83 4.70
CA SER A 319 -5.43 -19.69 5.44
C SER A 319 -5.40 -18.38 6.23
N ILE A 320 -4.50 -18.30 7.19
CA ILE A 320 -4.13 -17.04 7.83
C ILE A 320 -3.20 -16.29 6.87
N HIS A 321 -3.48 -15.00 6.67
CA HIS A 321 -2.71 -14.12 5.81
C HIS A 321 -2.75 -12.68 6.35
N ILE A 322 -2.01 -11.80 5.69
CA ILE A 322 -2.07 -10.34 5.84
C ILE A 322 -2.50 -9.74 4.50
N ASP A 323 -3.12 -8.56 4.49
CA ASP A 323 -3.51 -7.91 3.23
C ASP A 323 -2.33 -7.18 2.57
N GLY A 324 -1.36 -6.77 3.38
CA GLY A 324 -0.17 -6.05 2.93
C GLY A 324 0.65 -5.49 4.10
N ASP A 325 1.97 -5.48 3.94
CA ASP A 325 2.91 -4.88 4.88
C ASP A 325 3.89 -3.96 4.13
N PRO A 326 3.94 -2.64 4.41
CA PRO A 326 4.90 -1.72 3.78
C PRO A 326 6.36 -2.12 4.01
N ASN A 327 6.67 -2.96 4.99
CA ASN A 327 8.00 -3.49 5.20
C ASN A 327 8.35 -4.67 4.28
N GLN A 328 7.34 -5.29 3.67
CA GLN A 328 7.45 -6.46 2.79
C GLN A 328 7.05 -6.16 1.33
N THR A 329 6.76 -4.91 0.99
CA THR A 329 6.40 -4.55 -0.39
C THR A 329 7.52 -4.90 -1.37
N PRO A 330 7.18 -5.47 -2.56
CA PRO A 330 8.15 -5.78 -3.60
C PRO A 330 8.78 -4.49 -4.14
N PRO A 331 9.91 -4.58 -4.88
CA PRO A 331 10.43 -3.44 -5.63
C PRO A 331 9.36 -2.89 -6.57
N SER A 332 9.00 -1.63 -6.37
CA SER A 332 7.93 -0.92 -7.09
C SER A 332 8.10 0.60 -6.92
N PRO A 333 7.40 1.44 -7.73
CA PRO A 333 7.43 2.89 -7.57
C PRO A 333 7.07 3.33 -6.14
N TRP A 334 6.24 2.56 -5.42
CA TRP A 334 5.98 2.80 -4.00
C TRP A 334 7.24 2.72 -3.15
N THR A 335 8.01 1.63 -3.27
CA THR A 335 9.27 1.47 -2.53
C THR A 335 10.35 2.45 -2.98
N ASP A 336 10.30 2.93 -4.22
CA ASP A 336 11.19 3.98 -4.73
C ASP A 336 10.96 5.34 -4.08
N VAL A 337 9.78 5.57 -3.48
CA VAL A 337 9.50 6.85 -2.81
C VAL A 337 9.46 6.70 -1.30
N TYR A 338 8.77 5.69 -0.79
CA TYR A 338 8.58 5.54 0.65
C TYR A 338 9.60 4.61 1.31
N GLY A 339 10.33 3.81 0.52
CA GLY A 339 11.16 2.72 1.02
C GLY A 339 10.34 1.62 1.68
N ARG A 340 11.01 0.74 2.42
CA ARG A 340 10.38 -0.26 3.29
C ARG A 340 10.43 0.22 4.73
N TYR A 341 9.32 0.09 5.44
CA TYR A 341 9.17 0.62 6.80
C TYR A 341 8.10 -0.18 7.56
N PRO A 342 8.22 -0.34 8.89
CA PRO A 342 7.14 -0.88 9.71
C PRO A 342 5.85 -0.08 9.52
N ASN A 343 4.69 -0.74 9.51
CA ASN A 343 3.43 0.00 9.45
C ASN A 343 3.29 0.94 10.67
N ARG A 344 2.42 1.96 10.57
CA ARG A 344 2.20 3.01 11.61
C ARG A 344 3.40 3.90 11.97
N ILE A 345 4.54 3.78 11.28
CA ILE A 345 5.68 4.67 11.48
C ILE A 345 5.30 6.13 11.22
N ARG A 346 5.78 7.00 12.10
CA ARG A 346 5.55 8.44 12.05
C ARG A 346 5.96 9.03 10.70
N GLY A 347 5.04 9.79 10.08
CA GLY A 347 5.26 10.47 8.81
C GLY A 347 5.35 9.57 7.58
N LYS A 348 5.06 8.27 7.70
CA LYS A 348 4.95 7.34 6.56
C LYS A 348 3.50 6.92 6.34
N PRO A 349 3.08 6.61 5.11
CA PRO A 349 1.70 6.18 4.85
C PRO A 349 1.35 4.89 5.60
N ARG A 350 0.17 4.83 6.22
CA ARG A 350 -0.32 3.66 6.97
C ARG A 350 -1.24 2.80 6.11
N PHE A 351 -0.98 1.50 6.08
CA PHE A 351 -1.75 0.53 5.28
C PHE A 351 -2.94 0.03 6.11
N MET A 352 -4.16 0.21 5.60
CA MET A 352 -5.41 -0.13 6.30
C MET A 352 -6.36 -0.89 5.38
N SER A 353 -7.09 -1.86 5.91
CA SER A 353 -8.19 -2.52 5.22
C SER A 353 -9.52 -2.16 5.86
N CYS A 354 -10.56 -2.07 5.05
CA CYS A 354 -11.92 -1.82 5.48
C CYS A 354 -12.86 -2.89 4.91
N LEU A 355 -13.24 -3.85 5.75
CA LEU A 355 -14.15 -4.93 5.42
C LEU A 355 -15.59 -4.58 5.83
N LEU A 356 -16.55 -4.72 4.93
CA LEU A 356 -17.97 -4.50 5.18
C LEU A 356 -18.77 -5.78 4.93
N TYR A 357 -19.57 -6.21 5.90
CA TYR A 357 -20.51 -7.32 5.74
C TYR A 357 -21.82 -6.86 5.09
N LEU A 358 -22.18 -7.47 3.96
CA LEU A 358 -23.22 -6.94 3.07
C LEU A 358 -24.57 -7.64 3.17
N ASN A 359 -24.66 -8.87 3.70
CA ASN A 359 -25.92 -9.61 3.80
C ASN A 359 -27.03 -8.83 4.52
N ASP A 360 -28.29 -9.00 4.10
CA ASP A 360 -29.48 -8.43 4.74
C ASP A 360 -29.72 -9.00 6.15
N GLU A 361 -29.38 -10.26 6.32
CA GLU A 361 -29.48 -10.98 7.58
C GLU A 361 -28.24 -11.85 7.77
N TRP A 362 -27.82 -11.99 9.02
CA TRP A 362 -26.83 -12.98 9.39
C TRP A 362 -27.05 -13.44 10.83
N GLU A 363 -27.41 -14.71 11.01
CA GLU A 363 -27.66 -15.27 12.33
C GLU A 363 -26.36 -15.75 12.99
N GLU A 364 -26.26 -15.62 14.30
CA GLU A 364 -25.07 -16.01 15.06
C GLU A 364 -24.73 -17.51 14.85
N GLU A 365 -25.74 -18.37 14.74
CA GLU A 365 -25.55 -19.80 14.53
C GLU A 365 -24.97 -20.14 13.16
N TRP A 366 -25.02 -19.24 12.17
CA TRP A 366 -24.40 -19.42 10.86
C TRP A 366 -22.88 -19.23 10.90
N GLY A 367 -22.32 -18.66 11.99
CA GLY A 367 -20.88 -18.53 12.18
C GLY A 367 -20.22 -17.52 11.23
N ALA A 368 -19.17 -17.95 10.53
CA ALA A 368 -18.41 -17.16 9.55
C ALA A 368 -17.67 -15.91 10.06
N GLN A 369 -17.12 -16.00 11.27
CA GLN A 369 -16.31 -14.93 11.87
C GLN A 369 -15.08 -14.59 11.02
N THR A 370 -14.71 -13.31 10.98
CA THR A 370 -13.33 -12.94 10.66
C THR A 370 -12.51 -13.04 11.94
N ARG A 371 -11.37 -13.72 11.90
CA ARG A 371 -10.51 -13.95 13.07
C ARG A 371 -9.15 -13.32 12.87
N PHE A 372 -8.67 -12.64 13.90
CA PHE A 372 -7.37 -11.97 13.96
C PHE A 372 -6.45 -12.76 14.87
N LEU A 373 -5.29 -13.16 14.36
CA LEU A 373 -4.26 -13.89 15.10
C LEU A 373 -3.29 -12.90 15.73
N ASP A 374 -3.15 -12.98 17.04
CA ASP A 374 -2.02 -12.38 17.75
C ASP A 374 -0.86 -13.38 17.71
N LEU A 375 0.10 -13.16 16.80
CA LEU A 375 1.20 -14.10 16.55
C LEU A 375 2.02 -14.40 17.82
N PRO A 376 2.36 -13.41 18.67
CA PRO A 376 3.20 -13.69 19.85
C PRO A 376 2.50 -14.51 20.94
N THR A 377 1.17 -14.55 20.99
CA THR A 377 0.41 -15.39 21.93
C THR A 377 -0.19 -16.64 21.32
N ASP A 378 -0.29 -16.73 19.99
CA ASP A 378 -1.09 -17.74 19.28
C ASP A 378 -2.56 -17.73 19.74
N THR A 379 -3.14 -16.54 19.92
CA THR A 379 -4.56 -16.37 20.30
C THR A 379 -5.36 -15.65 19.23
N LEU A 380 -6.64 -16.04 19.09
CA LEU A 380 -7.53 -15.52 18.05
C LEU A 380 -8.60 -14.60 18.64
N TYR A 381 -8.71 -13.39 18.11
CA TYR A 381 -9.83 -12.49 18.33
C TYR A 381 -10.84 -12.61 17.20
N GLY A 382 -12.12 -12.88 17.51
CA GLY A 382 -13.16 -13.14 16.50
C GLY A 382 -14.17 -12.01 16.38
N VAL A 383 -14.44 -11.58 15.15
CA VAL A 383 -15.51 -10.63 14.82
C VAL A 383 -16.64 -11.36 14.12
N THR A 384 -17.81 -11.37 14.75
CA THR A 384 -19.02 -11.96 14.16
C THR A 384 -19.59 -11.03 13.08
N PRO A 385 -19.88 -11.53 11.87
CA PRO A 385 -20.56 -10.78 10.83
C PRO A 385 -21.96 -10.31 11.27
N LYS A 386 -22.33 -9.11 10.83
CA LYS A 386 -23.67 -8.54 10.99
C LYS A 386 -23.96 -7.63 9.80
N PRO A 387 -25.23 -7.48 9.36
CA PRO A 387 -25.59 -6.54 8.30
C PRO A 387 -25.01 -5.15 8.54
N GLY A 388 -24.21 -4.64 7.60
CA GLY A 388 -23.68 -3.27 7.62
C GLY A 388 -22.53 -3.05 8.60
N ARG A 389 -22.10 -4.09 9.34
CA ARG A 389 -20.93 -4.00 10.21
C ARG A 389 -19.67 -3.82 9.38
N CYS A 390 -18.94 -2.76 9.70
CA CYS A 390 -17.68 -2.40 9.11
C CYS A 390 -16.54 -2.73 10.08
N VAL A 391 -15.48 -3.34 9.57
CA VAL A 391 -14.24 -3.64 10.30
C VAL A 391 -13.11 -2.91 9.59
N VAL A 392 -12.49 -1.97 10.28
CA VAL A 392 -11.30 -1.27 9.80
C VAL A 392 -10.10 -1.81 10.57
N MET A 393 -9.09 -2.29 9.87
CA MET A 393 -7.93 -2.96 10.46
C MET A 393 -6.64 -2.55 9.77
N ASP A 394 -5.51 -2.66 10.45
CA ASP A 394 -4.21 -2.58 9.77
C ASP A 394 -4.03 -3.77 8.82
N GLN A 395 -3.45 -3.52 7.63
CA GLN A 395 -3.28 -4.58 6.61
C GLN A 395 -2.23 -5.63 7.01
N ASP A 396 -1.26 -5.27 7.86
CA ASP A 396 -0.23 -6.18 8.38
C ASP A 396 -0.73 -7.04 9.56
N CYS A 397 -2.00 -6.89 9.94
CA CYS A 397 -2.62 -7.70 10.98
C CYS A 397 -2.97 -9.10 10.44
N SER A 398 -2.36 -10.14 11.02
CA SER A 398 -2.63 -11.53 10.63
C SER A 398 -4.09 -11.90 10.88
N HIS A 399 -4.79 -12.39 9.85
CA HIS A 399 -6.21 -12.71 9.97
C HIS A 399 -6.65 -13.82 9.01
N THR A 400 -7.87 -14.33 9.22
CA THR A 400 -8.49 -15.35 8.38
C THR A 400 -10.02 -15.26 8.43
N VAL A 401 -10.67 -15.81 7.41
CA VAL A 401 -12.12 -15.98 7.35
C VAL A 401 -12.48 -17.39 7.78
N VAL A 402 -13.46 -17.53 8.66
CA VAL A 402 -14.04 -18.85 8.96
C VAL A 402 -15.19 -19.09 8.00
N ALA A 403 -15.29 -20.30 7.45
CA ALA A 403 -16.46 -20.66 6.65
C ALA A 403 -17.75 -20.64 7.50
N PRO A 404 -18.90 -20.34 6.87
CA PRO A 404 -20.20 -20.57 7.50
C PRO A 404 -20.37 -21.99 8.02
N ASN A 405 -21.16 -22.12 9.08
CA ASN A 405 -21.59 -23.40 9.62
C ASN A 405 -22.61 -24.07 8.68
N GLU A 406 -22.84 -25.37 8.85
CA GLU A 406 -23.84 -26.14 8.09
C GLU A 406 -25.26 -25.54 8.16
N SER A 407 -25.60 -24.87 9.27
CA SER A 407 -26.88 -24.16 9.47
C SER A 407 -27.13 -23.05 8.44
N ALA A 408 -26.08 -22.45 7.88
CA ALA A 408 -26.19 -21.43 6.84
C ALA A 408 -26.69 -22.03 5.50
N GLY A 409 -26.59 -23.34 5.31
CA GLY A 409 -26.84 -24.01 4.04
C GLY A 409 -25.85 -23.55 2.97
N ASN A 410 -26.37 -23.15 1.80
CA ASN A 410 -25.56 -22.60 0.71
C ASN A 410 -25.39 -21.08 0.78
N ARG A 411 -25.95 -20.41 1.80
CA ARG A 411 -25.90 -18.95 1.92
C ARG A 411 -24.45 -18.46 1.95
N PRO A 412 -24.07 -17.59 1.01
CA PRO A 412 -22.77 -16.93 1.07
C PRO A 412 -22.76 -15.77 2.07
N ARG A 413 -21.64 -15.57 2.77
CA ARG A 413 -21.40 -14.38 3.61
C ARG A 413 -20.72 -13.27 2.81
N TYR A 414 -21.48 -12.51 2.03
CA TYR A 414 -20.92 -11.43 1.22
C TYR A 414 -20.20 -10.38 2.07
N SER A 415 -18.95 -10.12 1.71
CA SER A 415 -18.16 -9.02 2.22
C SER A 415 -17.40 -8.33 1.10
N LEU A 416 -17.35 -7.00 1.16
CA LEU A 416 -16.54 -6.16 0.28
C LEU A 416 -15.44 -5.50 1.13
N VAL A 417 -14.21 -5.50 0.61
CA VAL A 417 -13.02 -5.04 1.30
C VAL A 417 -12.39 -3.93 0.47
N TRP A 418 -12.11 -2.80 1.09
CA TRP A 418 -11.26 -1.76 0.53
C TRP A 418 -9.86 -1.91 1.11
N LYS A 419 -8.87 -2.03 0.23
CA LYS A 419 -7.47 -1.84 0.61
C LYS A 419 -7.18 -0.34 0.50
N LEU A 420 -6.82 0.27 1.62
CA LEU A 420 -6.68 1.72 1.78
C LEU A 420 -5.26 2.08 2.22
N ILE A 421 -4.84 3.28 1.83
CA ILE A 421 -3.67 3.94 2.39
C ILE A 421 -4.10 5.24 3.06
N LEU A 422 -3.64 5.45 4.29
CA LEU A 422 -3.75 6.72 5.00
C LEU A 422 -2.43 7.47 4.87
N HIS A 423 -2.40 8.48 4.01
CA HIS A 423 -1.22 9.32 3.82
C HIS A 423 -1.18 10.45 4.86
N PRO A 424 0.00 10.75 5.43
CA PRO A 424 0.17 11.90 6.31
C PRO A 424 -0.09 13.21 5.53
N ARG A 425 -0.72 14.17 6.18
CA ARG A 425 -0.87 15.56 5.69
C ARG A 425 0.29 16.45 6.12
N GLU A 426 0.96 16.08 7.20
CA GLU A 426 2.06 16.85 7.79
C GLU A 426 3.32 15.99 7.89
N ASN A 427 4.48 16.65 7.80
CA ASN A 427 5.76 15.96 8.00
C ASN A 427 5.84 15.40 9.43
N LEU A 428 6.28 14.16 9.56
CA LEU A 428 6.33 13.44 10.83
C LEU A 428 4.98 13.45 11.56
N GLN A 429 3.86 13.35 10.84
CA GLN A 429 2.55 13.18 11.47
C GLN A 429 2.51 11.87 12.26
N ASP A 430 1.89 11.92 13.44
CA ASP A 430 1.58 10.71 14.21
C ASP A 430 0.50 9.91 13.46
N MET A 431 0.84 8.67 13.11
CA MET A 431 -0.04 7.77 12.34
C MET A 431 -0.88 6.87 13.25
N THR A 432 -0.69 6.94 14.57
CA THR A 432 -1.39 6.10 15.56
C THR A 432 -2.71 6.72 16.03
N ASP A 433 -2.84 8.06 16.05
CA ASP A 433 -4.09 8.75 16.39
C ASP A 433 -5.11 8.69 15.24
N LEU A 434 -5.92 7.63 15.24
CA LEU A 434 -7.03 7.46 14.31
C LEU A 434 -8.29 8.26 14.70
N ALA A 435 -8.41 8.67 15.97
CA ALA A 435 -9.65 9.25 16.51
C ALA A 435 -9.84 10.72 16.15
N VAL A 436 -8.76 11.49 15.89
CA VAL A 436 -8.81 12.93 15.56
C VAL A 436 -9.48 13.76 16.65
N GLY A 437 -9.13 13.49 17.90
CA GLY A 437 -9.75 14.16 19.04
C GLY A 437 -11.24 13.85 19.23
N ARG A 438 -11.82 12.91 18.46
CA ARG A 438 -13.12 12.32 18.78
C ARG A 438 -12.99 11.48 20.03
N THR A 439 -14.09 11.38 20.78
CA THR A 439 -14.14 10.51 21.96
C THR A 439 -14.48 9.09 21.52
N TRP A 440 -13.45 8.33 21.16
CA TRP A 440 -13.56 6.89 20.93
C TRP A 440 -13.50 6.12 22.25
N PRO A 441 -14.07 4.90 22.32
CA PRO A 441 -13.86 4.03 23.47
C PRO A 441 -12.37 3.71 23.65
N GLU A 442 -11.93 3.56 24.89
CA GLU A 442 -10.58 3.07 25.16
C GLU A 442 -10.36 1.69 24.49
N PRO A 443 -9.20 1.46 23.88
CA PRO A 443 -8.89 0.20 23.24
C PRO A 443 -8.95 -0.96 24.23
N THR A 444 -9.64 -2.03 23.86
CA THR A 444 -9.50 -3.31 24.56
C THR A 444 -8.21 -3.96 24.12
N LEU A 445 -7.22 -4.01 25.02
CA LEU A 445 -5.98 -4.72 24.74
C LEU A 445 -6.22 -6.24 24.72
N PHE A 446 -5.74 -6.91 23.68
CA PHE A 446 -5.82 -8.35 23.49
C PHE A 446 -4.41 -8.95 23.35
N GLY A 447 -4.28 -10.27 23.54
CA GLY A 447 -3.06 -11.00 23.23
C GLY A 447 -1.78 -10.39 23.84
N SER A 448 -0.77 -10.15 22.99
CA SER A 448 0.53 -9.60 23.37
C SER A 448 0.43 -8.15 23.85
N ALA A 449 -0.45 -7.33 23.28
CA ALA A 449 -0.69 -5.95 23.71
C ALA A 449 -1.10 -5.88 25.19
N LYS A 450 -2.01 -6.77 25.60
CA LYS A 450 -2.43 -6.87 27.01
C LYS A 450 -1.30 -7.36 27.92
N ARG A 451 -0.45 -8.27 27.44
CA ARG A 451 0.71 -8.75 28.22
C ARG A 451 1.72 -7.62 28.45
N GLN A 452 1.95 -6.78 27.45
CA GLN A 452 2.90 -5.68 27.56
C GLN A 452 2.43 -4.62 28.57
N GLU A 453 1.16 -4.24 28.56
CA GLU A 453 0.61 -3.33 29.57
C GLU A 453 0.82 -3.86 31.00
N ALA A 454 0.56 -5.16 31.21
CA ALA A 454 0.74 -5.79 32.51
C ALA A 454 2.20 -5.75 32.99
N ASN A 455 3.17 -5.86 32.07
CA ASN A 455 4.60 -5.76 32.39
C ASN A 455 5.00 -4.32 32.75
N ALA A 456 4.49 -3.32 32.03
CA ALA A 456 4.78 -1.91 32.28
C ALA A 456 4.28 -1.41 33.65
N ILE A 457 3.29 -2.07 34.25
CA ILE A 457 2.78 -1.74 35.60
C ILE A 457 3.69 -2.29 36.71
N ILE A 458 4.51 -3.31 36.41
CA ILE A 458 5.36 -3.99 37.40
C ILE A 458 6.73 -3.31 37.53
N GLU A 459 7.17 -2.59 36.51
CA GLU A 459 8.38 -1.76 36.48
C GLU A 459 8.15 -0.38 37.11
#